data_AF-A0A4S4BID2-F1
#
_entry.id   AF-A0A4S4BID2-F1
#
_cell.length_a   1.000
_cell.length_b   1.000
_cell.length_c   1.000
_cell.angle_alpha   90.00
_cell.angle_beta   90.00
_cell.angle_gamma   90.00
#
_symmetry.space_group_name_H-M   'P 1'
#
loop_
_entity.id
_entity.type
_entity.pdbx_description
1 polymer ?
#
loop_
_entity_poly.entity_id
_entity_poly.type
_entity_poly.pdbx_seq_one_letter_code
_entity_poly.pdbx_strand_id
1 'polypeptide(L)'
;MTTLHTKYDHLTREDLVALLVQRDTERHFGLVWERDAAEHEQALSADVVALDLDESLSVGDGAYRNLIIEGDNFDALRSLNLTHRGHIKCIYIDPPYNTGGQEFVYNDRYNDKEDRFRHSTWLEFMFRRLQLAKELMTPDGVLLVSIDDNAVAPLTLLLDQLFPGGKVGTFVWRRRSGSNDVPDTFVSVDHEYVLCYALPGFSFAGTDKALADYKDFDPGNPDPWKRGDLSKPHTLRARPNGFYPVYHAAEDIWYPPNPKRVWAFASAGTMKEGQKLRRGTMEDLLAEGRVVFPKKDDPVVYATLEALREAVQAGTAPRYLQLGLFETPEEEERYLSFYIGKRLGFGTPGYKRFRSEVKTTSKPISTWLSGLKDKVDKGDEEHVTVSRTGLNADGGTLLGQMFQNTTLEFSYPKPLSLLQTLVAQATGPDDIVLDFFAGSGTTGHAVLSLNAADELSDRRFILVSSTEATPKTPLKNICRDVTRERLQRAIAGYTYRGRSGNVAVEGLGGDFAYLKTRQIPNDQAPQEIQHSQVWGALQLIHTHTLERFLEHRPVQCLQTDALLLLYLTEIDGESLAEIQRLAAADDGPVVVYSWQPLLVEQYVEQHGRPKNLTVKTIPDNVRDWFGKRD
;
A
#
# COMPACT_ATOMS: atom_id res chain seq x y z
N MET A 1 -41.07 -14.94 -4.86
CA MET A 1 -41.57 -14.91 -6.25
C MET A 1 -42.53 -13.76 -6.50
N THR A 2 -43.37 -13.38 -5.53
CA THR A 2 -44.39 -12.32 -5.68
C THR A 2 -43.84 -10.90 -5.78
N THR A 3 -42.66 -10.61 -5.22
CA THR A 3 -42.00 -9.28 -5.26
C THR A 3 -41.14 -9.03 -6.51
N LEU A 4 -40.83 -10.07 -7.28
CA LEU A 4 -40.05 -9.94 -8.54
C LEU A 4 -40.94 -9.69 -9.76
N HIS A 5 -42.21 -10.10 -9.73
CA HIS A 5 -43.17 -9.83 -10.81
C HIS A 5 -43.38 -8.33 -11.01
N THR A 6 -43.59 -7.61 -9.90
CA THR A 6 -43.87 -6.16 -9.91
C THR A 6 -42.77 -5.30 -10.54
N LYS A 7 -41.52 -5.78 -10.59
CA LYS A 7 -40.40 -5.04 -11.21
C LYS A 7 -40.49 -4.98 -12.74
N TYR A 8 -41.22 -5.90 -13.38
CA TYR A 8 -41.24 -6.03 -14.83
C TYR A 8 -42.64 -5.86 -15.44
N ASP A 9 -43.68 -5.73 -14.62
CA ASP A 9 -45.08 -5.63 -15.05
C ASP A 9 -45.37 -4.43 -15.97
N HIS A 10 -44.51 -3.40 -15.94
CA HIS A 10 -44.64 -2.20 -16.76
C HIS A 10 -43.92 -2.30 -18.11
N LEU A 11 -43.14 -3.36 -18.37
CA LEU A 11 -42.35 -3.52 -19.59
C LEU A 11 -43.09 -4.35 -20.64
N THR A 12 -42.93 -3.98 -21.90
CA THR A 12 -43.49 -4.78 -23.00
C THR A 12 -42.67 -6.05 -23.22
N ARG A 13 -43.22 -7.01 -23.98
CA ARG A 13 -42.49 -8.21 -24.40
C ARG A 13 -41.22 -7.85 -25.18
N GLU A 14 -41.27 -6.81 -26.03
CA GLU A 14 -40.11 -6.35 -26.79
C GLU A 14 -39.03 -5.77 -25.88
N ASP A 15 -39.40 -4.96 -24.89
CA ASP A 15 -38.47 -4.40 -23.90
C ASP A 15 -37.80 -5.52 -23.07
N LEU A 16 -38.58 -6.52 -22.66
CA LEU A 16 -38.06 -7.67 -21.93
C LEU A 16 -37.06 -8.48 -22.77
N VAL A 17 -37.35 -8.68 -24.06
CA VAL A 17 -36.43 -9.36 -24.99
C VAL A 17 -35.18 -8.53 -25.21
N ALA A 18 -35.30 -7.20 -25.38
CA ALA A 18 -34.16 -6.32 -25.53
C ALA A 18 -33.25 -6.33 -24.29
N LEU A 19 -33.83 -6.27 -23.09
CA LEU A 19 -33.09 -6.39 -21.82
C LEU A 19 -32.38 -7.73 -21.67
N LEU A 20 -33.03 -8.83 -22.09
CA LEU A 20 -32.42 -10.16 -22.04
C LEU A 20 -31.28 -10.30 -23.05
N VAL A 21 -31.45 -9.79 -24.28
CA VAL A 21 -30.39 -9.77 -25.30
C VAL A 21 -29.22 -8.94 -24.82
N GLN A 22 -29.47 -7.74 -24.29
CA GLN A 22 -28.43 -6.90 -23.70
C GLN A 22 -27.69 -7.64 -22.59
N ARG A 23 -28.41 -8.19 -21.61
CA ARG A 23 -27.84 -8.96 -20.49
C ARG A 23 -26.99 -10.13 -20.98
N ASP A 24 -27.47 -10.90 -21.96
CA ASP A 24 -26.76 -12.09 -22.44
C ASP A 24 -25.58 -11.75 -23.36
N THR A 25 -25.57 -10.56 -23.99
CA THR A 25 -24.46 -10.05 -24.81
C THR A 25 -23.37 -9.40 -23.96
N GLU A 26 -23.74 -8.80 -22.82
CA GLU A 26 -22.82 -8.18 -21.85
C GLU A 26 -22.19 -9.19 -20.88
N ARG A 27 -22.59 -10.48 -20.94
CA ARG A 27 -22.01 -11.53 -20.10
C ARG A 27 -20.57 -11.85 -20.52
N HIS A 28 -19.64 -11.22 -19.82
CA HIS A 28 -18.22 -11.57 -19.84
C HIS A 28 -17.87 -12.51 -18.68
N PHE A 29 -16.73 -13.21 -18.78
CA PHE A 29 -16.12 -13.86 -17.62
C PHE A 29 -15.88 -12.79 -16.53
N GLY A 30 -16.53 -12.92 -15.38
CA GLY A 30 -16.48 -11.89 -14.34
C GLY A 30 -17.45 -12.16 -13.17
N LEU A 31 -17.43 -11.25 -12.21
CA LEU A 31 -18.32 -11.28 -11.05
C LEU A 31 -19.69 -10.69 -11.40
N VAL A 32 -20.75 -11.39 -11.03
CA VAL A 32 -22.14 -10.90 -11.11
C VAL A 32 -22.77 -11.05 -9.74
N TRP A 33 -23.41 -9.99 -9.24
CA TRP A 33 -24.16 -10.00 -7.98
C TRP A 33 -25.48 -9.25 -8.15
N GLU A 34 -26.40 -9.46 -7.22
CA GLU A 34 -27.69 -8.77 -7.19
C GLU A 34 -27.45 -7.30 -6.82
N ARG A 35 -27.68 -6.39 -7.78
CA ARG A 35 -27.51 -4.95 -7.62
C ARG A 35 -28.64 -4.18 -8.27
N ASP A 36 -28.93 -3.00 -7.71
CA ASP A 36 -29.85 -2.03 -8.30
C ASP A 36 -29.06 -0.76 -8.66
N ALA A 37 -28.75 -0.60 -9.94
CA ALA A 37 -27.96 0.52 -10.43
C ALA A 37 -28.69 1.86 -10.24
N ALA A 38 -30.02 1.88 -10.38
CA ALA A 38 -30.81 3.08 -10.19
C ALA A 38 -30.83 3.51 -8.71
N GLU A 39 -30.95 2.55 -7.78
CA GLU A 39 -30.82 2.83 -6.34
C GLU A 39 -29.43 3.37 -5.99
N HIS A 40 -28.38 2.82 -6.61
CA HIS A 40 -27.01 3.29 -6.42
C HIS A 40 -26.83 4.74 -6.88
N GLU A 41 -27.28 5.07 -8.09
CA GLU A 41 -27.24 6.43 -8.63
C GLU A 41 -28.06 7.40 -7.77
N GLN A 42 -29.26 6.99 -7.36
CA GLN A 42 -30.10 7.78 -6.48
C GLN A 42 -29.42 8.06 -5.13
N ALA A 43 -28.73 7.07 -4.55
CA ALA A 43 -28.02 7.24 -3.29
C ALA A 43 -26.86 8.26 -3.37
N LEU A 44 -26.22 8.43 -4.53
CA LEU A 44 -25.15 9.41 -4.71
C LEU A 44 -25.65 10.86 -4.67
N SER A 45 -26.91 11.08 -5.05
CA SER A 45 -27.54 12.41 -5.14
C SER A 45 -28.77 12.55 -4.24
N ALA A 46 -28.98 11.67 -3.27
CA ALA A 46 -30.18 11.67 -2.43
C ALA A 46 -30.25 12.91 -1.53
N ASP A 47 -29.08 13.37 -1.09
CA ASP A 47 -28.88 14.45 -0.14
C ASP A 47 -27.52 15.13 -0.39
N VAL A 48 -27.27 16.18 0.38
CA VAL A 48 -25.97 16.83 0.50
C VAL A 48 -25.33 16.39 1.79
N VAL A 49 -24.06 15.99 1.75
CA VAL A 49 -23.30 15.69 2.97
C VAL A 49 -22.36 16.85 3.26
N ALA A 50 -22.52 17.44 4.44
CA ALA A 50 -21.61 18.46 4.97
C ALA A 50 -20.71 17.88 6.07
N LEU A 51 -19.56 18.52 6.29
CA LEU A 51 -18.62 18.18 7.35
C LEU A 51 -18.61 19.30 8.39
N ASP A 52 -19.07 18.99 9.60
CA ASP A 52 -19.12 19.92 10.73
C ASP A 52 -17.90 19.73 11.63
N LEU A 53 -17.11 20.79 11.84
CA LEU A 53 -15.94 20.78 12.72
C LEU A 53 -16.35 20.81 14.20
N ASP A 54 -15.84 19.86 14.97
CA ASP A 54 -15.96 19.82 16.42
C ASP A 54 -14.60 20.16 17.06
N GLU A 55 -14.40 21.44 17.37
CA GLU A 55 -13.16 21.92 17.99
C GLU A 55 -12.88 21.27 19.35
N SER A 56 -13.92 20.87 20.09
CA SER A 56 -13.77 20.26 21.42
C SER A 56 -13.17 18.85 21.37
N LEU A 57 -13.35 18.16 20.25
CA LEU A 57 -12.82 16.82 20.00
C LEU A 57 -11.53 16.83 19.18
N SER A 58 -11.19 17.95 18.56
CA SER A 58 -9.97 18.16 17.78
C SER A 58 -8.73 18.23 18.69
N VAL A 59 -7.54 18.04 18.11
CA VAL A 59 -6.25 18.10 18.83
C VAL A 59 -5.29 18.98 18.02
N GLY A 60 -4.68 19.95 18.70
CA GLY A 60 -3.83 20.99 18.10
C GLY A 60 -4.56 22.34 18.02
N ASP A 61 -3.83 23.40 17.67
CA ASP A 61 -4.38 24.77 17.63
C ASP A 61 -4.88 25.20 16.23
N GLY A 62 -4.64 24.35 15.21
CA GLY A 62 -4.88 24.64 13.79
C GLY A 62 -3.73 25.41 13.13
N ALA A 63 -3.63 25.46 11.80
CA ALA A 63 -4.42 24.76 10.79
C ALA A 63 -4.22 23.24 10.85
N TYR A 64 -5.31 22.49 11.04
CA TYR A 64 -5.27 21.04 11.16
C TYR A 64 -4.90 20.42 9.81
N ARG A 65 -3.91 19.52 9.84
CA ARG A 65 -3.37 18.86 8.65
C ARG A 65 -3.91 17.46 8.47
N ASN A 66 -4.42 16.87 9.55
CA ASN A 66 -5.02 15.55 9.56
C ASN A 66 -6.51 15.63 9.90
N LEU A 67 -7.30 14.70 9.36
CA LEU A 67 -8.75 14.67 9.54
C LEU A 67 -9.19 13.35 10.16
N ILE A 68 -10.10 13.42 11.13
CA ILE A 68 -10.91 12.29 11.61
C ILE A 68 -12.37 12.64 11.32
N ILE A 69 -13.05 11.81 10.55
CA ILE A 69 -14.44 12.00 10.15
C ILE A 69 -15.31 10.93 10.84
N GLU A 70 -16.19 11.37 11.74
CA GLU A 70 -17.25 10.57 12.34
C GLU A 70 -18.47 10.53 11.41
N GLY A 71 -18.82 9.33 10.94
CA GLY A 71 -19.96 9.17 10.04
C GLY A 71 -19.99 7.85 9.29
N ASP A 72 -21.00 7.66 8.44
CA ASP A 72 -20.94 6.60 7.44
C ASP A 72 -19.86 6.94 6.40
N ASN A 73 -19.06 5.94 6.06
CA ASN A 73 -17.94 6.11 5.15
C ASN A 73 -18.35 6.34 3.69
N PHE A 74 -19.55 5.94 3.25
CA PHE A 74 -20.07 6.33 1.94
C PHE A 74 -20.27 7.86 1.86
N ASP A 75 -20.86 8.46 2.90
CA ASP A 75 -21.13 9.89 2.96
C ASP A 75 -19.87 10.72 3.17
N ALA A 76 -18.94 10.23 3.99
CA ALA A 76 -17.61 10.84 4.10
C ALA A 76 -16.86 10.81 2.76
N LEU A 77 -16.88 9.68 2.04
CA LEU A 77 -16.24 9.57 0.71
C LEU A 77 -16.90 10.48 -0.34
N ARG A 78 -18.23 10.67 -0.28
CA ARG A 78 -18.96 11.65 -1.09
C ARG A 78 -18.47 13.08 -0.83
N SER A 79 -18.36 13.46 0.45
CA SER A 79 -17.83 14.77 0.86
C SER A 79 -16.36 14.96 0.50
N LEU A 80 -15.54 13.91 0.61
CA LEU A 80 -14.14 13.93 0.21
C LEU A 80 -13.98 14.05 -1.31
N ASN A 81 -14.92 13.55 -2.11
CA ASN A 81 -14.88 13.75 -3.58
C ASN A 81 -15.10 15.20 -4.00
N LEU A 82 -15.71 16.03 -3.13
CA LEU A 82 -15.77 17.48 -3.35
C LEU A 82 -14.39 18.14 -3.16
N THR A 83 -13.59 17.64 -2.21
CA THR A 83 -12.44 18.38 -1.64
C THR A 83 -11.06 17.76 -1.92
N HIS A 84 -10.98 16.45 -2.13
CA HIS A 84 -9.72 15.66 -2.21
C HIS A 84 -9.65 14.79 -3.46
N ARG A 85 -10.52 15.01 -4.45
CA ARG A 85 -10.53 14.24 -5.71
C ARG A 85 -9.16 14.29 -6.38
N GLY A 86 -8.54 13.14 -6.63
CA GLY A 86 -7.22 13.05 -7.25
C GLY A 86 -6.01 13.34 -6.35
N HIS A 87 -6.18 13.45 -5.03
CA HIS A 87 -5.12 13.88 -4.10
C HIS A 87 -4.67 12.82 -3.07
N ILE A 88 -5.29 11.63 -3.05
CA ILE A 88 -4.97 10.57 -2.10
C ILE A 88 -3.95 9.61 -2.70
N LYS A 89 -2.76 9.53 -2.09
CA LYS A 89 -1.69 8.63 -2.56
C LYS A 89 -1.95 7.18 -2.22
N CYS A 90 -2.30 6.93 -0.96
CA CYS A 90 -2.43 5.59 -0.42
C CYS A 90 -3.76 5.47 0.30
N ILE A 91 -4.55 4.47 -0.09
CA ILE A 91 -5.75 4.06 0.60
C ILE A 91 -5.45 2.73 1.27
N TYR A 92 -5.53 2.68 2.60
CA TYR A 92 -5.55 1.42 3.33
C TYR A 92 -6.92 1.21 3.94
N ILE A 93 -7.50 0.02 3.80
CA ILE A 93 -8.75 -0.33 4.47
C ILE A 93 -8.70 -1.72 5.08
N ASP A 94 -9.37 -1.87 6.22
CA ASP A 94 -9.65 -3.15 6.88
C ASP A 94 -11.17 -3.36 6.96
N PRO A 95 -11.84 -3.63 5.82
CA PRO A 95 -13.29 -3.77 5.78
C PRO A 95 -13.77 -5.00 6.58
N PRO A 96 -15.06 -5.09 6.90
CA PRO A 96 -15.65 -6.27 7.54
C PRO A 96 -15.49 -7.52 6.65
N TYR A 97 -15.04 -8.64 7.22
CA TYR A 97 -14.65 -9.86 6.47
C TYR A 97 -15.82 -10.77 6.04
N ASN A 98 -17.06 -10.33 6.26
CA ASN A 98 -18.26 -11.09 5.90
C ASN A 98 -18.32 -12.51 6.49
N THR A 99 -17.80 -12.70 7.72
CA THR A 99 -17.79 -13.99 8.43
C THR A 99 -19.17 -14.45 8.91
N GLY A 100 -20.18 -13.57 8.81
CA GLY A 100 -21.53 -13.77 9.33
C GLY A 100 -21.64 -13.64 10.86
N GLY A 101 -20.66 -13.02 11.51
CA GLY A 101 -20.81 -12.56 12.90
C GLY A 101 -21.66 -11.28 12.98
N GLN A 102 -21.96 -10.84 14.20
CA GLN A 102 -22.63 -9.55 14.46
C GLN A 102 -21.77 -8.30 14.13
N GLU A 103 -20.60 -8.51 13.54
CA GLU A 103 -19.59 -7.48 13.27
C GLU A 103 -19.89 -6.67 11.99
N PHE A 104 -20.82 -7.11 11.12
CA PHE A 104 -21.24 -6.36 9.93
C PHE A 104 -22.71 -5.95 9.99
N VAL A 105 -22.95 -4.63 9.95
CA VAL A 105 -24.26 -3.99 9.88
C VAL A 105 -24.33 -3.15 8.60
N TYR A 106 -25.36 -3.35 7.79
CA TYR A 106 -25.65 -2.55 6.60
C TYR A 106 -27.13 -2.19 6.54
N ASN A 107 -27.46 -0.92 6.28
CA ASN A 107 -28.84 -0.41 6.30
C ASN A 107 -29.62 -0.86 7.56
N ASP A 108 -29.00 -0.73 8.74
CA ASP A 108 -29.53 -1.16 10.04
C ASP A 108 -29.88 -2.66 10.17
N ARG A 109 -29.39 -3.50 9.24
CA ARG A 109 -29.58 -4.95 9.26
C ARG A 109 -28.25 -5.65 9.46
N TYR A 110 -28.21 -6.58 10.42
CA TYR A 110 -27.08 -7.48 10.59
C TYR A 110 -26.99 -8.44 9.42
N ASN A 111 -25.77 -8.75 8.98
CA ASN A 111 -25.56 -9.86 8.05
C ASN A 111 -25.81 -11.20 8.76
N ASP A 112 -26.98 -11.78 8.54
CA ASP A 112 -27.25 -13.14 8.97
C ASP A 112 -26.45 -14.15 8.13
N LYS A 113 -25.94 -15.21 8.76
CA LYS A 113 -25.28 -16.32 8.06
C LYS A 113 -26.23 -17.03 7.09
N GLU A 114 -27.51 -17.06 7.42
CA GLU A 114 -28.55 -17.72 6.64
C GLU A 114 -29.15 -16.81 5.54
N ASP A 115 -28.73 -15.55 5.44
CA ASP A 115 -29.20 -14.65 4.38
C ASP A 115 -28.62 -15.07 3.02
N ARG A 116 -29.51 -15.46 2.11
CA ARG A 116 -29.18 -15.84 0.73
C ARG A 116 -28.51 -14.72 -0.07
N PHE A 117 -28.74 -13.46 0.29
CA PHE A 117 -28.18 -12.29 -0.41
C PHE A 117 -26.93 -11.72 0.28
N ARG A 118 -26.47 -12.33 1.39
CA ARG A 118 -25.33 -11.87 2.21
C ARG A 118 -24.11 -11.41 1.41
N HIS A 119 -23.68 -12.22 0.44
CA HIS A 119 -22.52 -11.90 -0.39
C HIS A 119 -22.80 -10.77 -1.38
N SER A 120 -24.00 -10.72 -1.98
CA SER A 120 -24.40 -9.63 -2.87
C SER A 120 -24.50 -8.31 -2.13
N THR A 121 -25.07 -8.30 -0.92
CA THR A 121 -25.17 -7.11 -0.07
C THR A 121 -23.80 -6.58 0.34
N TRP A 122 -22.89 -7.49 0.74
CA TRP A 122 -21.51 -7.11 1.07
C TRP A 122 -20.75 -6.58 -0.16
N LEU A 123 -20.92 -7.21 -1.32
CA LEU A 123 -20.32 -6.75 -2.58
C LEU A 123 -20.83 -5.37 -2.99
N GLU A 124 -22.14 -5.13 -2.89
CA GLU A 124 -22.74 -3.82 -3.17
C GLU A 124 -22.20 -2.77 -2.19
N PHE A 125 -22.18 -3.06 -0.90
CA PHE A 125 -21.62 -2.19 0.14
C PHE A 125 -20.18 -1.77 -0.18
N MET A 126 -19.32 -2.73 -0.55
CA MET A 126 -17.94 -2.48 -0.92
C MET A 126 -17.83 -1.74 -2.25
N PHE A 127 -18.60 -2.14 -3.27
CA PHE A 127 -18.58 -1.54 -4.60
C PHE A 127 -18.85 -0.04 -4.54
N ARG A 128 -19.93 0.37 -3.86
CA ARG A 128 -20.33 1.79 -3.74
C ARG A 128 -19.21 2.66 -3.15
N ARG A 129 -18.48 2.13 -2.16
CA ARG A 129 -17.39 2.84 -1.48
C ARG A 129 -16.11 2.85 -2.30
N LEU A 130 -15.73 1.70 -2.86
CA LEU A 130 -14.51 1.56 -3.64
C LEU A 130 -14.56 2.38 -4.94
N GLN A 131 -15.75 2.56 -5.53
CA GLN A 131 -15.94 3.45 -6.68
C GLN A 131 -15.61 4.90 -6.32
N LEU A 132 -16.16 5.42 -5.21
CA LEU A 132 -15.86 6.76 -4.72
C LEU A 132 -14.39 6.91 -4.30
N ALA A 133 -13.84 5.91 -3.63
CA ALA A 133 -12.45 5.92 -3.17
C ALA A 133 -11.45 6.00 -4.34
N LYS A 134 -11.74 5.32 -5.46
CA LYS A 134 -10.91 5.37 -6.67
C LYS A 134 -10.82 6.79 -7.26
N GLU A 135 -11.87 7.59 -7.19
CA GLU A 135 -11.87 8.98 -7.68
C GLU A 135 -11.00 9.92 -6.84
N LEU A 136 -10.73 9.56 -5.58
CA LEU A 136 -9.85 10.31 -4.69
C LEU A 136 -8.37 10.08 -4.98
N MET A 137 -8.02 9.00 -5.68
CA MET A 137 -6.63 8.58 -5.82
C MET A 137 -5.82 9.47 -6.77
N THR A 138 -4.56 9.76 -6.44
CA THR A 138 -3.61 10.36 -7.39
C THR A 138 -3.41 9.44 -8.61
N PRO A 139 -2.94 9.95 -9.76
CA PRO A 139 -2.70 9.12 -10.94
C PRO A 139 -1.79 7.91 -10.69
N ASP A 140 -0.90 8.01 -9.70
CA ASP A 140 0.03 6.98 -9.24
C ASP A 140 -0.33 6.41 -7.84
N GLY A 141 -1.61 6.47 -7.47
CA GLY A 141 -2.12 6.04 -6.17
C GLY A 141 -2.26 4.52 -6.03
N VAL A 142 -2.28 4.04 -4.78
CA VAL A 142 -2.42 2.61 -4.43
C VAL A 142 -3.54 2.37 -3.40
N LEU A 143 -4.25 1.27 -3.58
CA LEU A 143 -5.23 0.69 -2.67
C LEU A 143 -4.68 -0.60 -2.06
N LEU A 144 -4.66 -0.65 -0.73
CA LEU A 144 -4.27 -1.78 0.09
C LEU A 144 -5.49 -2.23 0.92
N VAL A 145 -5.91 -3.49 0.77
CA VAL A 145 -7.11 -4.00 1.46
C VAL A 145 -6.79 -5.26 2.25
N SER A 146 -6.92 -5.20 3.57
CA SER A 146 -6.85 -6.37 4.43
C SER A 146 -8.12 -7.23 4.27
N ILE A 147 -7.96 -8.54 4.14
CA ILE A 147 -9.08 -9.47 3.96
C ILE A 147 -8.69 -10.90 4.38
N ASP A 148 -9.67 -11.71 4.78
CA ASP A 148 -9.47 -13.13 5.08
C ASP A 148 -9.91 -14.05 3.91
N ASP A 149 -9.81 -15.36 4.10
CA ASP A 149 -10.21 -16.37 3.11
C ASP A 149 -11.72 -16.33 2.76
N ASN A 150 -12.60 -15.80 3.61
CA ASN A 150 -14.04 -15.78 3.36
C ASN A 150 -14.41 -14.81 2.22
N ALA A 151 -13.70 -13.69 2.13
CA ALA A 151 -14.04 -12.61 1.22
C ALA A 151 -12.95 -12.28 0.19
N VAL A 152 -11.76 -12.89 0.26
CA VAL A 152 -10.64 -12.59 -0.67
C VAL A 152 -11.01 -12.81 -2.13
N ALA A 153 -11.67 -13.91 -2.47
CA ALA A 153 -12.04 -14.25 -3.85
C ALA A 153 -13.07 -13.29 -4.45
N PRO A 154 -14.25 -13.06 -3.83
CA PRO A 154 -15.22 -12.10 -4.37
C PRO A 154 -14.67 -10.67 -4.40
N LEU A 155 -13.89 -10.25 -3.40
CA LEU A 155 -13.26 -8.93 -3.41
C LEU A 155 -12.23 -8.77 -4.53
N THR A 156 -11.43 -9.81 -4.80
CA THR A 156 -10.45 -9.78 -5.90
C THR A 156 -11.15 -9.55 -7.23
N LEU A 157 -12.25 -10.26 -7.51
CA LEU A 157 -12.99 -10.06 -8.76
C LEU A 157 -13.65 -8.68 -8.85
N LEU A 158 -14.16 -8.17 -7.72
CA LEU A 158 -14.70 -6.81 -7.64
C LEU A 158 -13.62 -5.76 -7.95
N LEU A 159 -12.42 -5.94 -7.38
CA LEU A 159 -11.28 -5.04 -7.61
C LEU A 159 -10.71 -5.17 -9.02
N ASP A 160 -10.68 -6.37 -9.61
CA ASP A 160 -10.29 -6.55 -11.02
C ASP A 160 -11.25 -5.80 -11.97
N GLN A 161 -12.53 -5.73 -11.62
CA GLN A 161 -13.52 -4.94 -12.37
C GLN A 161 -13.32 -3.42 -12.17
N LEU A 162 -13.03 -2.97 -10.94
CA LEU A 162 -12.82 -1.55 -10.64
C LEU A 162 -11.45 -1.03 -11.12
N PHE A 163 -10.42 -1.88 -11.15
CA PHE A 163 -9.05 -1.57 -11.51
C PHE A 163 -8.52 -2.55 -12.58
N PRO A 164 -9.02 -2.47 -13.84
CA PRO A 164 -8.61 -3.39 -14.90
C PRO A 164 -7.09 -3.35 -15.13
N GLY A 165 -6.42 -4.49 -14.90
CA GLY A 165 -4.96 -4.59 -15.02
C GLY A 165 -4.16 -3.88 -13.91
N GLY A 166 -4.83 -3.33 -12.89
CA GLY A 166 -4.21 -2.59 -11.79
C GLY A 166 -3.71 -3.47 -10.64
N LYS A 167 -3.88 -4.79 -10.72
CA LYS A 167 -3.42 -5.72 -9.66
C LYS A 167 -1.90 -5.73 -9.60
N VAL A 168 -1.34 -5.24 -8.49
CA VAL A 168 0.10 -5.24 -8.23
C VAL A 168 0.53 -6.57 -7.59
N GLY A 169 -0.28 -7.08 -6.67
CA GLY A 169 0.00 -8.34 -5.99
C GLY A 169 -0.94 -8.61 -4.82
N THR A 170 -0.70 -9.75 -4.17
CA THR A 170 -1.39 -10.14 -2.94
C THR A 170 -0.33 -10.44 -1.90
N PHE A 171 -0.29 -9.65 -0.83
CA PHE A 171 0.55 -9.93 0.31
C PHE A 171 -0.11 -10.98 1.19
N VAL A 172 0.65 -11.93 1.67
CA VAL A 172 0.21 -12.92 2.66
C VAL A 172 0.85 -12.54 3.98
N TRP A 173 0.00 -12.20 4.94
CA TRP A 173 0.40 -11.74 6.25
C TRP A 173 0.11 -12.79 7.31
N ARG A 174 1.17 -13.26 7.97
CA ARG A 174 1.04 -14.18 9.11
C ARG A 174 0.51 -13.41 10.32
N ARG A 175 -0.74 -13.68 10.70
CA ARG A 175 -1.43 -12.98 11.80
C ARG A 175 -1.29 -13.65 13.16
N ARG A 176 -0.95 -14.94 13.17
CA ARG A 176 -0.80 -15.79 14.38
C ARG A 176 0.26 -16.87 14.17
N SER A 177 0.69 -17.49 15.26
CA SER A 177 1.72 -18.55 15.22
C SER A 177 1.16 -19.98 15.15
N GLY A 178 -0.16 -20.14 15.27
CA GLY A 178 -0.88 -21.42 15.28
C GLY A 178 -2.22 -21.30 16.05
N SER A 179 -3.12 -22.25 15.84
CA SER A 179 -4.36 -22.42 16.64
C SER A 179 -4.28 -23.68 17.51
N ASN A 180 -4.75 -23.61 18.76
CA ASN A 180 -4.95 -24.81 19.59
C ASN A 180 -6.26 -25.52 19.22
N ASP A 181 -7.22 -24.77 18.68
CA ASP A 181 -8.46 -25.30 18.10
C ASP A 181 -8.22 -25.54 16.61
N VAL A 182 -7.45 -26.58 16.30
CA VAL A 182 -7.24 -26.99 14.90
C VAL A 182 -8.51 -27.73 14.45
N PRO A 183 -9.11 -27.37 13.29
CA PRO A 183 -10.23 -28.11 12.74
C PRO A 183 -9.89 -29.60 12.52
N ASP A 184 -10.90 -30.46 12.41
CA ASP A 184 -10.72 -31.90 12.13
C ASP A 184 -9.90 -32.18 10.86
N THR A 185 -9.86 -31.22 9.94
CA THR A 185 -9.02 -31.27 8.72
C THR A 185 -7.52 -31.16 8.98
N PHE A 186 -7.12 -30.82 10.21
CA PHE A 186 -5.74 -30.63 10.65
C PHE A 186 -4.99 -29.50 9.91
N VAL A 187 -5.72 -28.53 9.37
CA VAL A 187 -5.17 -27.33 8.70
C VAL A 187 -5.47 -26.09 9.55
N SER A 188 -4.43 -25.41 10.05
CA SER A 188 -4.55 -24.12 10.75
C SER A 188 -4.38 -22.96 9.77
N VAL A 189 -5.38 -22.08 9.69
CA VAL A 189 -5.32 -20.86 8.87
C VAL A 189 -4.72 -19.72 9.70
N ASP A 190 -3.40 -19.57 9.56
CA ASP A 190 -2.58 -18.65 10.37
C ASP A 190 -2.23 -17.34 9.68
N HIS A 191 -2.75 -17.11 8.49
CA HIS A 191 -2.55 -15.90 7.70
C HIS A 191 -3.86 -15.19 7.37
N GLU A 192 -3.71 -13.95 6.93
CA GLU A 192 -4.70 -13.11 6.25
C GLU A 192 -4.01 -12.52 5.01
N TYR A 193 -4.76 -11.85 4.14
CA TYR A 193 -4.24 -11.26 2.92
C TYR A 193 -4.28 -9.73 2.99
N VAL A 194 -3.35 -9.08 2.29
CA VAL A 194 -3.48 -7.68 1.90
C VAL A 194 -3.46 -7.62 0.37
N LEU A 195 -4.62 -7.33 -0.23
CA LEU A 195 -4.74 -7.12 -1.68
C LEU A 195 -4.15 -5.77 -2.04
N CYS A 196 -3.36 -5.72 -3.13
CA CYS A 196 -2.72 -4.50 -3.60
C CYS A 196 -3.13 -4.21 -5.05
N TYR A 197 -3.86 -3.12 -5.23
CA TYR A 197 -4.28 -2.59 -6.53
C TYR A 197 -3.78 -1.17 -6.67
N ALA A 198 -3.32 -0.77 -7.84
CA ALA A 198 -2.80 0.57 -8.05
C ALA A 198 -3.22 1.14 -9.41
N LEU A 199 -3.19 2.46 -9.50
CA LEU A 199 -3.29 3.18 -10.76
C LEU A 199 -1.93 3.20 -11.49
N PRO A 200 -1.92 3.41 -12.82
CA PRO A 200 -0.70 3.37 -13.61
C PRO A 200 0.38 4.33 -13.11
N GLY A 201 1.61 3.84 -12.95
CA GLY A 201 2.75 4.67 -12.50
C GLY A 201 3.10 4.51 -11.02
N PHE A 202 2.25 3.83 -10.24
CA PHE A 202 2.61 3.47 -8.87
C PHE A 202 3.86 2.56 -8.83
N SER A 203 4.71 2.81 -7.83
CA SER A 203 5.80 1.90 -7.47
C SER A 203 6.06 1.96 -5.96
N PHE A 204 6.45 0.84 -5.38
CA PHE A 204 6.91 0.80 -4.00
C PHE A 204 8.34 1.37 -3.90
N ALA A 205 8.65 2.03 -2.77
CA ALA A 205 9.99 2.56 -2.50
C ALA A 205 11.09 1.49 -2.55
N GLY A 206 10.77 0.27 -2.13
CA GLY A 206 11.72 -0.83 -2.02
C GLY A 206 12.59 -0.73 -0.77
N THR A 207 13.65 -1.51 -0.73
CA THR A 207 14.65 -1.48 0.36
C THR A 207 16.03 -1.24 -0.20
N ASP A 208 16.85 -0.43 0.45
CA ASP A 208 18.20 -0.16 -0.04
C ASP A 208 19.03 -1.44 -0.13
N LYS A 209 19.76 -1.58 -1.24
CA LYS A 209 20.77 -2.64 -1.36
C LYS A 209 21.91 -2.31 -0.41
N ALA A 210 22.25 -3.28 0.45
CA ALA A 210 23.48 -3.22 1.21
C ALA A 210 24.69 -3.15 0.25
N LEU A 211 25.24 -1.95 0.07
CA LEU A 211 26.43 -1.73 -0.75
C LEU A 211 27.73 -2.03 0.03
N ALA A 212 27.64 -2.20 1.35
CA ALA A 212 28.77 -2.51 2.23
C ALA A 212 29.44 -3.87 1.93
N ASP A 213 28.72 -4.79 1.28
CA ASP A 213 29.26 -6.12 0.91
C ASP A 213 30.21 -6.08 -0.29
N TYR A 214 30.19 -4.99 -1.07
CA TYR A 214 31.14 -4.78 -2.17
C TYR A 214 32.45 -4.26 -1.59
N LYS A 215 33.52 -5.03 -1.75
CA LYS A 215 34.84 -4.67 -1.24
C LYS A 215 35.85 -4.61 -2.37
N ASP A 216 36.91 -3.84 -2.15
CA ASP A 216 38.09 -3.94 -2.99
C ASP A 216 38.86 -5.21 -2.61
N PHE A 217 38.96 -6.12 -3.55
CA PHE A 217 39.66 -7.39 -3.39
C PHE A 217 40.87 -7.51 -4.34
N ASP A 218 41.05 -6.58 -5.29
CA ASP A 218 42.04 -6.68 -6.36
C ASP A 218 42.90 -5.40 -6.41
N PRO A 219 44.19 -5.46 -6.02
CA PRO A 219 45.07 -4.29 -6.04
C PRO A 219 45.13 -3.63 -7.43
N GLY A 220 44.71 -2.36 -7.51
CA GLY A 220 44.72 -1.58 -8.76
C GLY A 220 43.38 -1.56 -9.53
N ASN A 221 42.34 -2.23 -9.05
CA ASN A 221 40.99 -2.12 -9.60
C ASN A 221 40.14 -1.14 -8.76
N PRO A 222 39.73 0.03 -9.28
CA PRO A 222 38.98 1.01 -8.50
C PRO A 222 37.50 0.64 -8.26
N ASP A 223 37.00 -0.47 -8.84
CA ASP A 223 35.58 -0.87 -8.74
C ASP A 223 35.37 -2.05 -7.77
N PRO A 224 34.81 -1.80 -6.56
CA PRO A 224 34.52 -2.84 -5.59
C PRO A 224 33.57 -3.90 -6.14
N TRP A 225 33.82 -5.16 -5.79
CA TRP A 225 32.98 -6.28 -6.22
C TRP A 225 32.63 -7.21 -5.07
N LYS A 226 31.62 -8.07 -5.28
CA LYS A 226 31.32 -9.19 -4.39
C LYS A 226 31.20 -10.50 -5.15
N ARG A 227 31.47 -11.61 -4.48
CA ARG A 227 31.35 -12.96 -5.06
C ARG A 227 29.87 -13.30 -5.27
N GLY A 228 29.52 -13.76 -6.47
CA GLY A 228 28.20 -14.29 -6.81
C GLY A 228 28.29 -15.71 -7.37
N ASP A 229 27.12 -16.33 -7.56
CA ASP A 229 27.00 -17.66 -8.16
C ASP A 229 27.30 -17.61 -9.67
N LEU A 230 28.19 -18.52 -10.11
CA LEU A 230 28.54 -18.76 -11.51
C LEU A 230 27.71 -19.91 -12.12
N SER A 231 26.91 -20.60 -11.30
CA SER A 231 26.04 -21.71 -11.69
C SER A 231 24.57 -21.29 -11.86
N LYS A 232 23.75 -22.20 -12.39
CA LYS A 232 22.28 -22.11 -12.42
C LYS A 232 21.65 -23.45 -12.02
N PRO A 233 20.41 -23.47 -11.49
CA PRO A 233 19.73 -24.69 -11.05
C PRO A 233 19.21 -25.54 -12.23
N HIS A 234 20.11 -25.98 -13.11
CA HIS A 234 19.82 -26.95 -14.17
C HIS A 234 20.76 -28.14 -14.03
N THR A 235 20.22 -29.33 -14.28
CA THR A 235 21.00 -30.57 -14.36
C THR A 235 21.78 -30.64 -15.66
N LEU A 236 22.80 -31.51 -15.72
CA LEU A 236 23.52 -31.87 -16.96
C LEU A 236 22.54 -32.19 -18.11
N ARG A 237 21.49 -32.97 -17.84
CA ARG A 237 20.51 -33.37 -18.86
C ARG A 237 19.65 -32.20 -19.34
N ALA A 238 19.25 -31.31 -18.43
CA ALA A 238 18.44 -30.15 -18.78
C ALA A 238 19.23 -29.10 -19.57
N ARG A 239 20.55 -29.01 -19.35
CA ARG A 239 21.41 -28.04 -20.02
C ARG A 239 22.84 -28.57 -20.24
N PRO A 240 23.06 -29.43 -21.24
CA PRO A 240 24.36 -30.07 -21.46
C PRO A 240 25.46 -29.08 -21.87
N ASN A 241 25.11 -28.00 -22.58
CA ASN A 241 26.06 -26.94 -22.96
C ASN A 241 26.56 -26.08 -21.80
N GLY A 242 26.01 -26.26 -20.59
CA GLY A 242 26.52 -25.65 -19.36
C GLY A 242 27.44 -26.58 -18.56
N PHE A 243 27.59 -27.84 -18.97
CA PHE A 243 28.34 -28.85 -18.24
C PHE A 243 29.70 -29.08 -18.92
N TYR A 244 30.69 -28.31 -18.49
CA TYR A 244 32.06 -28.40 -18.99
C TYR A 244 33.04 -28.00 -17.87
N PRO A 245 34.27 -28.51 -17.88
CA PRO A 245 35.27 -28.15 -16.87
C PRO A 245 35.77 -26.72 -17.07
N VAL A 246 36.06 -26.02 -15.97
CA VAL A 246 36.61 -24.65 -15.98
C VAL A 246 38.10 -24.72 -15.64
N TYR A 247 38.94 -24.04 -16.43
CA TYR A 247 40.38 -24.01 -16.23
C TYR A 247 40.84 -22.69 -15.59
N HIS A 248 41.61 -22.80 -14.51
CA HIS A 248 42.31 -21.70 -13.88
C HIS A 248 43.76 -21.66 -14.39
N ALA A 249 44.01 -20.82 -15.39
CA ALA A 249 45.31 -20.78 -16.06
C ALA A 249 46.47 -20.30 -15.15
N ALA A 250 46.21 -19.43 -14.17
CA ALA A 250 47.26 -18.87 -13.31
C ALA A 250 47.87 -19.90 -12.33
N GLU A 251 47.08 -20.86 -11.87
CA GLU A 251 47.55 -21.89 -10.93
C GLU A 251 47.61 -23.30 -11.55
N ASP A 252 47.25 -23.43 -12.82
CA ASP A 252 47.12 -24.70 -13.55
C ASP A 252 46.19 -25.67 -12.81
N ILE A 253 44.94 -25.26 -12.57
CA ILE A 253 43.93 -26.07 -11.85
C ILE A 253 42.65 -26.20 -12.68
N TRP A 254 42.08 -27.39 -12.72
CA TRP A 254 40.80 -27.71 -13.37
C TRP A 254 39.69 -27.93 -12.35
N TYR A 255 38.53 -27.36 -12.63
CA TYR A 255 37.33 -27.43 -11.80
C TYR A 255 36.22 -28.22 -12.51
N PRO A 256 35.81 -29.37 -11.96
CA PRO A 256 34.73 -30.17 -12.56
C PRO A 256 33.36 -29.47 -12.40
N PRO A 257 32.48 -29.54 -13.41
CA PRO A 257 31.15 -28.94 -13.37
C PRO A 257 30.22 -29.70 -12.42
N ASN A 258 29.29 -28.99 -11.78
CA ASN A 258 28.27 -29.61 -10.93
C ASN A 258 27.14 -30.23 -11.79
N PRO A 259 26.88 -31.55 -11.70
CA PRO A 259 25.86 -32.21 -12.54
C PRO A 259 24.41 -31.83 -12.20
N LYS A 260 24.19 -31.22 -11.03
CA LYS A 260 22.87 -30.74 -10.57
C LYS A 260 22.71 -29.22 -10.69
N ARG A 261 23.81 -28.49 -10.94
CA ARG A 261 23.84 -27.03 -11.12
C ARG A 261 24.92 -26.62 -12.11
N VAL A 262 24.62 -26.74 -13.40
CA VAL A 262 25.55 -26.43 -14.48
C VAL A 262 25.93 -24.94 -14.54
N TRP A 263 26.98 -24.59 -15.28
CA TRP A 263 27.43 -23.21 -15.41
C TRP A 263 26.37 -22.32 -16.06
N ALA A 264 26.30 -21.06 -15.60
CA ALA A 264 25.36 -20.07 -16.11
C ALA A 264 25.65 -19.70 -17.58
N PHE A 265 26.93 -19.73 -17.97
CA PHE A 265 27.44 -19.34 -19.28
C PHE A 265 27.76 -20.57 -20.12
N ALA A 266 27.70 -20.45 -21.45
CA ALA A 266 28.13 -21.53 -22.35
C ALA A 266 29.64 -21.44 -22.57
N SER A 267 30.30 -22.57 -22.85
CA SER A 267 31.69 -22.58 -23.32
C SER A 267 31.73 -22.29 -24.81
N ALA A 268 32.75 -21.57 -25.27
CA ALA A 268 33.02 -21.32 -26.68
C ALA A 268 33.04 -22.61 -27.51
N GLY A 269 33.54 -23.72 -26.94
CA GLY A 269 33.56 -25.04 -27.61
C GLY A 269 32.18 -25.68 -27.80
N THR A 270 31.14 -25.16 -27.16
CA THR A 270 29.76 -25.66 -27.24
C THR A 270 28.80 -24.74 -28.00
N MET A 271 29.34 -23.65 -28.55
CA MET A 271 28.58 -22.64 -29.28
C MET A 271 28.25 -23.11 -30.70
N LYS A 272 27.02 -22.86 -31.15
CA LYS A 272 26.64 -23.06 -32.55
C LYS A 272 27.13 -21.88 -33.39
N GLU A 273 27.51 -22.14 -34.64
CA GLU A 273 27.94 -21.10 -35.57
C GLU A 273 26.84 -20.02 -35.74
N GLY A 274 27.20 -18.74 -35.54
CA GLY A 274 26.26 -17.62 -35.59
C GLY A 274 25.42 -17.37 -34.32
N GLN A 275 25.56 -18.17 -33.26
CA GLN A 275 24.81 -18.00 -32.02
C GLN A 275 25.25 -16.72 -31.26
N LYS A 276 24.35 -15.74 -31.13
CA LYS A 276 24.58 -14.51 -30.36
C LYS A 276 24.31 -14.73 -28.87
N LEU A 277 25.24 -14.30 -28.02
CA LEU A 277 25.08 -14.28 -26.56
C LEU A 277 24.85 -12.87 -26.04
N ARG A 278 24.11 -12.76 -24.94
CA ARG A 278 23.81 -11.49 -24.28
C ARG A 278 25.00 -10.89 -23.50
N ARG A 279 25.92 -11.72 -23.01
CA ARG A 279 27.01 -11.28 -22.09
C ARG A 279 28.40 -11.90 -22.37
N GLY A 280 28.51 -12.92 -23.23
CA GLY A 280 29.78 -13.64 -23.51
C GLY A 280 29.78 -15.11 -23.05
N THR A 281 30.82 -15.83 -23.45
CA THR A 281 31.14 -17.22 -23.08
C THR A 281 31.89 -17.29 -21.73
N MET A 282 32.09 -18.48 -21.17
CA MET A 282 32.93 -18.64 -19.96
C MET A 282 34.37 -18.20 -20.22
N GLU A 283 34.90 -18.47 -21.40
CA GLU A 283 36.24 -18.09 -21.81
C GLU A 283 36.39 -16.56 -21.88
N ASP A 284 35.37 -15.85 -22.37
CA ASP A 284 35.33 -14.38 -22.33
C ASP A 284 35.36 -13.87 -20.88
N LEU A 285 34.57 -14.47 -19.99
CA LEU A 285 34.56 -14.11 -18.56
C LEU A 285 35.89 -14.39 -17.86
N LEU A 286 36.58 -15.48 -18.23
CA LEU A 286 37.91 -15.80 -17.73
C LEU A 286 38.92 -14.74 -18.19
N ALA A 287 38.89 -14.38 -19.47
CA ALA A 287 39.76 -13.36 -20.06
C ALA A 287 39.55 -11.96 -19.46
N GLU A 288 38.29 -11.62 -19.15
CA GLU A 288 37.92 -10.37 -18.47
C GLU A 288 38.19 -10.38 -16.95
N GLY A 289 38.68 -11.49 -16.38
CA GLY A 289 38.90 -11.61 -14.93
C GLY A 289 37.60 -11.59 -14.11
N ARG A 290 36.47 -11.96 -14.70
CA ARG A 290 35.12 -12.00 -14.09
C ARG A 290 34.87 -13.26 -13.26
N VAL A 291 35.72 -14.27 -13.38
CA VAL A 291 35.64 -15.50 -12.59
C VAL A 291 36.55 -15.38 -11.38
N VAL A 292 36.05 -15.78 -10.21
CA VAL A 292 36.85 -15.86 -8.99
C VAL A 292 37.07 -17.31 -8.60
N PHE A 293 38.32 -17.66 -8.37
CA PHE A 293 38.71 -19.01 -7.97
C PHE A 293 38.84 -19.13 -6.44
N PRO A 294 38.68 -20.34 -5.88
CA PRO A 294 38.94 -20.60 -4.46
C PRO A 294 40.36 -20.18 -4.03
N LYS A 295 40.49 -19.40 -2.93
CA LYS A 295 41.81 -18.92 -2.44
C LYS A 295 42.65 -19.99 -1.73
N LYS A 296 42.02 -21.06 -1.25
CA LYS A 296 42.66 -22.20 -0.60
C LYS A 296 42.06 -23.44 -1.23
N ASP A 297 42.82 -24.06 -2.12
CA ASP A 297 42.47 -25.31 -2.75
C ASP A 297 43.71 -26.21 -2.68
N ASP A 298 43.52 -27.48 -2.35
CA ASP A 298 44.60 -28.47 -2.31
C ASP A 298 44.39 -29.43 -3.48
N PRO A 299 44.92 -29.08 -4.67
CA PRO A 299 44.55 -29.78 -5.89
C PRO A 299 45.19 -31.17 -5.95
N VAL A 300 44.41 -32.15 -6.40
CA VAL A 300 44.85 -33.55 -6.53
C VAL A 300 45.11 -33.90 -8.00
N VAL A 301 46.02 -34.85 -8.25
CA VAL A 301 46.28 -35.39 -9.59
C VAL A 301 46.07 -36.90 -9.56
N TYR A 302 45.35 -37.42 -10.55
CA TYR A 302 45.17 -38.87 -10.75
C TYR A 302 45.95 -39.31 -11.98
N ALA A 303 46.85 -40.28 -11.81
CA ALA A 303 47.70 -40.79 -12.89
C ALA A 303 46.96 -41.75 -13.84
N THR A 304 45.93 -42.44 -13.34
CA THR A 304 45.15 -43.42 -14.10
C THR A 304 43.65 -43.27 -13.85
N LEU A 305 42.86 -43.78 -14.80
CA LEU A 305 41.39 -43.77 -14.71
C LEU A 305 40.88 -44.61 -13.54
N GLU A 306 41.55 -45.72 -13.26
CA GLU A 306 41.27 -46.60 -12.13
C GLU A 306 41.43 -45.86 -10.80
N ALA A 307 42.54 -45.14 -10.62
CA ALA A 307 42.80 -44.37 -9.40
C ALA A 307 41.75 -43.26 -9.19
N LEU A 308 41.30 -42.62 -10.26
CA LEU A 308 40.22 -41.63 -10.18
C LEU A 308 38.88 -42.30 -9.82
N ARG A 309 38.54 -43.44 -10.42
CA ARG A 309 37.29 -44.17 -10.12
C ARG A 309 37.26 -44.63 -8.66
N GLU A 310 38.36 -45.17 -8.14
CA GLU A 310 38.49 -45.56 -6.73
C GLU A 310 38.33 -44.35 -5.79
N ALA A 311 38.94 -43.21 -6.12
CA ALA A 311 38.82 -42.00 -5.33
C ALA A 311 37.39 -41.43 -5.32
N VAL A 312 36.65 -41.51 -6.44
CA VAL A 312 35.24 -41.12 -6.51
C VAL A 312 34.38 -42.05 -5.64
N GLN A 313 34.60 -43.37 -5.70
CA GLN A 313 33.90 -44.34 -4.87
C GLN A 313 34.20 -44.16 -3.38
N ALA A 314 35.45 -43.84 -3.04
CA ALA A 314 35.88 -43.54 -1.67
C ALA A 314 35.46 -42.14 -1.18
N GLY A 315 34.89 -41.29 -2.03
CA GLY A 315 34.50 -39.92 -1.69
C GLY A 315 35.66 -38.96 -1.43
N THR A 316 36.87 -39.29 -1.92
CA THR A 316 38.09 -38.47 -1.77
C THR A 316 38.41 -37.63 -3.00
N ALA A 317 37.73 -37.88 -4.12
CA ALA A 317 37.83 -37.06 -5.33
C ALA A 317 37.09 -35.71 -5.20
N PRO A 318 37.41 -34.73 -6.07
CA PRO A 318 36.64 -33.49 -6.19
C PRO A 318 35.13 -33.76 -6.25
N ARG A 319 34.38 -33.03 -5.42
CA ARG A 319 32.97 -33.30 -5.05
C ARG A 319 32.01 -33.57 -6.23
N TYR A 320 32.27 -32.98 -7.39
CA TYR A 320 31.38 -33.06 -8.55
C TYR A 320 31.80 -34.11 -9.59
N LEU A 321 32.92 -34.80 -9.40
CA LEU A 321 33.24 -36.02 -10.13
C LEU A 321 32.44 -37.17 -9.53
N GLN A 322 31.58 -37.78 -10.34
CA GLN A 322 30.67 -38.84 -9.93
C GLN A 322 30.61 -39.91 -11.02
N LEU A 323 30.35 -41.16 -10.61
CA LEU A 323 30.03 -42.27 -11.51
C LEU A 323 28.51 -42.33 -11.75
N GLY A 324 28.10 -42.93 -12.86
CA GLY A 324 26.71 -43.05 -13.28
C GLY A 324 26.08 -41.74 -13.78
N LEU A 325 26.89 -40.79 -14.28
CA LEU A 325 26.36 -39.52 -14.80
C LEU A 325 25.80 -39.64 -16.22
N PHE A 326 26.33 -40.56 -17.00
CA PHE A 326 26.01 -40.77 -18.42
C PHE A 326 25.30 -42.11 -18.62
N GLU A 327 24.60 -42.24 -19.76
CA GLU A 327 23.84 -43.46 -20.07
C GLU A 327 24.75 -44.59 -20.55
N THR A 328 25.85 -44.24 -21.21
CA THR A 328 26.80 -45.19 -21.78
C THR A 328 28.15 -45.20 -21.02
N PRO A 329 28.76 -46.38 -20.81
CA PRO A 329 30.10 -46.47 -20.23
C PRO A 329 31.15 -45.67 -21.01
N GLU A 330 31.02 -45.59 -22.34
CA GLU A 330 31.96 -44.89 -23.21
C GLU A 330 31.94 -43.37 -23.00
N GLU A 331 30.75 -42.77 -22.78
CA GLU A 331 30.63 -41.35 -22.46
C GLU A 331 31.21 -41.01 -21.08
N GLU A 332 30.96 -41.88 -20.10
CA GLU A 332 31.52 -41.72 -18.75
C GLU A 332 33.05 -41.85 -18.77
N GLU A 333 33.57 -42.82 -19.50
CA GLU A 333 35.01 -42.99 -19.69
C GLU A 333 35.63 -41.76 -20.38
N ARG A 334 35.00 -41.25 -21.44
CA ARG A 334 35.46 -40.03 -22.13
C ARG A 334 35.46 -38.82 -21.18
N TYR A 335 34.42 -38.68 -20.35
CA TYR A 335 34.31 -37.61 -19.37
C TYR A 335 35.40 -37.69 -18.30
N LEU A 336 35.60 -38.85 -17.69
CA LEU A 336 36.58 -39.02 -16.61
C LEU A 336 38.03 -38.96 -17.14
N SER A 337 38.28 -39.52 -18.32
CA SER A 337 39.60 -39.53 -18.97
C SER A 337 40.14 -38.13 -19.22
N PHE A 338 39.26 -37.12 -19.40
CA PHE A 338 39.66 -35.73 -19.53
C PHE A 338 40.51 -35.22 -18.35
N TYR A 339 40.28 -35.74 -17.14
CA TYR A 339 40.88 -35.25 -15.91
C TYR A 339 42.20 -35.95 -15.53
N ILE A 340 42.59 -37.00 -16.26
CA ILE A 340 43.80 -37.76 -15.97
C ILE A 340 45.05 -36.92 -16.23
N GLY A 341 45.98 -36.93 -15.28
CA GLY A 341 47.19 -36.11 -15.31
C GLY A 341 46.97 -34.62 -15.05
N LYS A 342 45.73 -34.19 -14.77
CA LYS A 342 45.41 -32.78 -14.48
C LYS A 342 45.31 -32.54 -12.98
N ARG A 343 45.64 -31.31 -12.55
CA ARG A 343 45.46 -30.86 -11.17
C ARG A 343 44.01 -30.44 -10.97
N LEU A 344 43.31 -31.07 -10.04
CA LEU A 344 41.87 -30.91 -9.85
C LEU A 344 41.56 -30.22 -8.53
N GLY A 345 40.83 -29.10 -8.61
CA GLY A 345 40.41 -28.35 -7.42
C GLY A 345 39.13 -28.91 -6.80
N PHE A 346 39.01 -28.78 -5.48
CA PHE A 346 37.82 -29.18 -4.72
C PHE A 346 36.81 -28.04 -4.59
N GLY A 347 37.25 -26.78 -4.71
CA GLY A 347 36.39 -25.63 -4.56
C GLY A 347 35.50 -25.36 -5.79
N THR A 348 34.62 -24.37 -5.67
CA THR A 348 33.71 -23.97 -6.76
C THR A 348 34.04 -22.56 -7.23
N PRO A 349 34.41 -22.36 -8.51
CA PRO A 349 34.53 -21.02 -9.10
C PRO A 349 33.27 -20.18 -8.93
N GLY A 350 33.45 -18.90 -8.63
CA GLY A 350 32.38 -17.91 -8.48
C GLY A 350 32.44 -16.81 -9.55
N TYR A 351 31.45 -15.93 -9.56
CA TYR A 351 31.34 -14.81 -10.49
C TYR A 351 31.59 -13.48 -9.75
N LYS A 352 32.41 -12.59 -10.28
CA LYS A 352 32.60 -11.23 -9.74
C LYS A 352 31.42 -10.33 -10.16
N ARG A 353 30.69 -9.81 -9.17
CA ARG A 353 29.63 -8.80 -9.39
C ARG A 353 30.15 -7.44 -8.96
N PHE A 354 30.35 -6.55 -9.91
CA PHE A 354 30.88 -5.21 -9.69
C PHE A 354 29.81 -4.23 -9.22
N ARG A 355 30.21 -3.27 -8.39
CA ARG A 355 29.30 -2.24 -7.85
C ARG A 355 28.81 -1.31 -8.95
N SER A 356 29.67 -0.94 -9.90
CA SER A 356 29.30 -0.09 -11.05
C SER A 356 28.17 -0.67 -11.92
N GLU A 357 27.97 -1.99 -11.90
CA GLU A 357 26.94 -2.68 -12.69
C GLU A 357 25.57 -2.77 -11.99
N VAL A 358 25.46 -2.24 -10.77
CA VAL A 358 24.22 -2.20 -10.00
C VAL A 358 23.27 -1.15 -10.62
N LYS A 359 22.33 -1.61 -11.46
CA LYS A 359 21.38 -0.74 -12.19
C LYS A 359 20.33 -0.05 -11.32
N THR A 360 20.00 -0.63 -10.17
CA THR A 360 19.04 -0.06 -9.20
C THR A 360 19.64 -0.14 -7.81
N THR A 361 19.52 0.91 -7.02
CA THR A 361 20.02 0.95 -5.64
C THR A 361 19.07 0.27 -4.66
N SER A 362 17.80 0.06 -5.02
CA SER A 362 16.80 -0.64 -4.19
C SER A 362 16.50 -2.07 -4.65
N LYS A 363 16.20 -2.95 -3.70
CA LYS A 363 15.60 -4.28 -3.88
C LYS A 363 14.07 -4.16 -3.85
N PRO A 364 13.35 -4.96 -4.66
CA PRO A 364 11.90 -5.06 -4.54
C PRO A 364 11.50 -5.66 -3.19
N ILE A 365 10.29 -5.30 -2.73
CA ILE A 365 9.68 -5.86 -1.52
C ILE A 365 9.12 -7.28 -1.78
N SER A 366 9.01 -8.09 -0.72
CA SER A 366 8.37 -9.40 -0.79
C SER A 366 6.87 -9.30 -0.50
N THR A 367 6.07 -10.13 -1.18
CA THR A 367 4.66 -10.35 -0.84
C THR A 367 4.47 -11.17 0.43
N TRP A 368 5.53 -11.75 0.99
CA TRP A 368 5.49 -12.48 2.25
C TRP A 368 5.78 -11.55 3.43
N LEU A 369 4.79 -11.34 4.30
CA LEU A 369 4.92 -10.56 5.53
C LEU A 369 4.99 -11.52 6.73
N SER A 370 6.21 -11.71 7.27
CA SER A 370 6.46 -12.64 8.38
C SER A 370 6.37 -11.96 9.75
N GLY A 371 6.23 -12.75 10.81
CA GLY A 371 6.25 -12.22 12.17
C GLY A 371 7.61 -11.64 12.56
N LEU A 372 7.62 -10.60 13.40
CA LEU A 372 8.84 -9.96 13.93
C LEU A 372 9.83 -10.94 14.60
N LYS A 373 9.35 -12.09 15.11
CA LYS A 373 10.14 -13.09 15.83
C LYS A 373 10.59 -14.27 14.96
N ASP A 374 10.21 -14.31 13.69
CA ASP A 374 10.59 -15.40 12.79
C ASP A 374 12.10 -15.33 12.48
N LYS A 375 12.84 -16.40 12.79
CA LYS A 375 14.25 -16.52 12.42
C LYS A 375 14.33 -16.82 10.93
N VAL A 376 14.94 -15.91 10.17
CA VAL A 376 15.32 -16.19 8.78
C VAL A 376 16.67 -16.91 8.82
N ASP A 377 16.81 -18.03 8.11
CA ASP A 377 18.09 -18.72 8.01
C ASP A 377 19.13 -17.76 7.40
N LYS A 378 20.34 -17.72 7.96
CA LYS A 378 21.42 -16.81 7.52
C LYS A 378 21.80 -16.95 6.03
N GLY A 379 21.38 -18.03 5.37
CA GLY A 379 21.57 -18.25 3.93
C GLY A 379 20.53 -17.55 3.04
N ASP A 380 19.36 -17.18 3.58
CA ASP A 380 18.24 -16.60 2.82
C ASP A 380 18.17 -15.06 2.91
N GLU A 381 18.97 -14.44 3.78
CA GLU A 381 19.05 -12.97 3.92
C GLU A 381 19.53 -12.26 2.63
N GLU A 382 20.31 -12.94 1.77
CA GLU A 382 20.72 -12.38 0.48
C GLU A 382 19.60 -12.41 -0.59
N HIS A 383 18.60 -13.29 -0.43
CA HIS A 383 17.65 -13.63 -1.50
C HIS A 383 16.17 -13.37 -1.20
N VAL A 384 15.77 -13.21 0.06
CA VAL A 384 14.37 -12.95 0.42
C VAL A 384 14.25 -11.62 1.18
N THR A 385 13.64 -10.62 0.56
CA THR A 385 13.28 -9.34 1.19
C THR A 385 12.04 -9.53 2.09
N VAL A 386 12.11 -10.38 3.12
CA VAL A 386 10.95 -10.60 4.00
C VAL A 386 10.72 -9.35 4.85
N SER A 387 9.60 -8.68 4.62
CA SER A 387 9.15 -7.59 5.49
C SER A 387 8.61 -8.18 6.79
N ARG A 388 9.17 -7.75 7.93
CA ARG A 388 8.79 -8.25 9.25
C ARG A 388 7.74 -7.34 9.87
N THR A 389 6.60 -7.91 10.25
CA THR A 389 5.47 -7.17 10.82
C THR A 389 4.95 -7.86 12.10
N GLY A 390 4.16 -7.12 12.88
CA GLY A 390 3.52 -7.64 14.10
C GLY A 390 2.42 -8.65 13.81
N LEU A 391 2.02 -9.39 14.85
CA LEU A 391 0.88 -10.30 14.87
C LEU A 391 -0.36 -9.60 15.46
N ASN A 392 -1.57 -10.16 15.29
CA ASN A 392 -2.81 -9.58 15.85
C ASN A 392 -2.72 -9.25 17.35
N ALA A 393 -2.04 -10.07 18.15
CA ALA A 393 -1.86 -9.85 19.58
C ALA A 393 -1.09 -8.56 19.90
N ASP A 394 -0.20 -8.11 19.02
CA ASP A 394 0.60 -6.90 19.22
C ASP A 394 -0.29 -5.64 19.13
N GLY A 395 -1.26 -5.62 18.20
CA GLY A 395 -2.24 -4.53 18.09
C GLY A 395 -3.11 -4.41 19.34
N GLY A 396 -3.65 -5.54 19.82
CA GLY A 396 -4.48 -5.57 21.03
C GLY A 396 -3.71 -5.17 22.29
N THR A 397 -2.45 -5.61 22.40
CA THR A 397 -1.56 -5.23 23.51
C THR A 397 -1.31 -3.72 23.52
N LEU A 398 -0.96 -3.13 22.37
CA LEU A 398 -0.71 -1.71 22.24
C LEU A 398 -1.96 -0.89 22.62
N LEU A 399 -3.14 -1.28 22.13
CA LEU A 399 -4.38 -0.60 22.47
C LEU A 399 -4.68 -0.72 23.98
N GLY A 400 -4.53 -1.90 24.59
CA GLY A 400 -4.71 -2.09 26.03
C GLY A 400 -3.76 -1.23 26.88
N GLN A 401 -2.50 -1.09 26.45
CA GLN A 401 -1.52 -0.20 27.09
C GLN A 401 -1.95 1.26 26.98
N MET A 402 -2.36 1.71 25.79
CA MET A 402 -2.80 3.07 25.57
C MET A 402 -4.00 3.41 26.45
N PHE A 403 -4.98 2.52 26.56
CA PHE A 403 -6.22 2.73 27.31
C PHE A 403 -6.15 2.31 28.79
N GLN A 404 -4.99 1.92 29.31
CA GLN A 404 -4.81 1.52 30.72
C GLN A 404 -5.75 0.39 31.18
N ASN A 405 -6.11 -0.53 30.27
CA ASN A 405 -7.07 -1.62 30.53
C ASN A 405 -8.48 -1.16 31.01
N THR A 406 -8.93 0.06 30.70
CA THR A 406 -10.39 0.31 30.77
C THR A 406 -11.11 -0.64 29.82
N THR A 407 -12.28 -1.11 30.24
CA THR A 407 -13.14 -2.09 29.56
C THR A 407 -13.72 -1.54 28.24
N LEU A 408 -12.87 -1.05 27.34
CA LEU A 408 -13.24 -0.71 25.97
C LEU A 408 -13.18 -1.99 25.15
N GLU A 409 -14.36 -2.53 24.86
CA GLU A 409 -14.54 -3.65 23.94
C GLU A 409 -14.28 -3.17 22.50
N PHE A 410 -13.00 -3.08 22.12
CA PHE A 410 -12.60 -3.01 20.72
C PHE A 410 -11.81 -4.26 20.35
N SER A 411 -12.37 -5.06 19.46
CA SER A 411 -11.78 -6.33 19.04
C SER A 411 -10.92 -6.14 17.79
N TYR A 412 -9.74 -6.77 17.78
CA TYR A 412 -8.89 -6.99 16.60
C TYR A 412 -8.26 -5.76 15.91
N PRO A 413 -7.63 -4.80 16.63
CA PRO A 413 -6.87 -3.74 15.97
C PRO A 413 -5.66 -4.33 15.19
N LYS A 414 -5.45 -3.86 13.95
CA LYS A 414 -4.27 -4.24 13.15
C LYS A 414 -2.98 -3.76 13.83
N PRO A 415 -1.85 -4.49 13.70
CA PRO A 415 -0.61 -4.09 14.35
C PRO A 415 0.00 -2.83 13.74
N LEU A 416 0.52 -1.94 14.58
CA LEU A 416 1.13 -0.68 14.14
C LEU A 416 2.26 -0.89 13.13
N SER A 417 3.13 -1.89 13.37
CA SER A 417 4.28 -2.19 12.51
C SER A 417 3.90 -2.69 11.11
N LEU A 418 2.73 -3.35 10.97
CA LEU A 418 2.21 -3.71 9.65
C LEU A 418 1.89 -2.45 8.84
N LEU A 419 1.12 -1.54 9.42
CA LEU A 419 0.69 -0.31 8.77
C LEU A 419 1.87 0.62 8.48
N GLN A 420 2.81 0.77 9.42
CA GLN A 420 4.03 1.54 9.21
C GLN A 420 4.82 1.02 8.01
N THR A 421 4.98 -0.31 7.91
CA THR A 421 5.71 -0.93 6.80
C THR A 421 5.02 -0.68 5.47
N LEU A 422 3.70 -0.86 5.41
CA LEU A 422 2.92 -0.67 4.18
C LEU A 422 2.91 0.80 3.73
N VAL A 423 2.62 1.73 4.65
CA VAL A 423 2.56 3.17 4.37
C VAL A 423 3.93 3.70 3.94
N ALA A 424 5.01 3.34 4.64
CA ALA A 424 6.37 3.78 4.29
C ALA A 424 6.79 3.33 2.89
N GLN A 425 6.32 2.16 2.44
CA GLN A 425 6.62 1.65 1.10
C GLN A 425 5.74 2.29 0.01
N ALA A 426 4.51 2.68 0.36
CA ALA A 426 3.50 3.18 -0.56
C ALA A 426 3.51 4.71 -0.75
N THR A 427 4.20 5.46 0.11
CA THR A 427 4.09 6.93 0.18
C THR A 427 5.44 7.63 0.28
N GLY A 428 5.54 8.78 -0.37
CA GLY A 428 6.54 9.82 -0.14
C GLY A 428 6.24 10.66 1.11
N PRO A 429 7.06 11.68 1.38
CA PRO A 429 7.01 12.46 2.61
C PRO A 429 5.80 13.39 2.72
N ASP A 430 5.20 13.88 1.64
CA ASP A 430 4.12 14.89 1.64
C ASP A 430 2.73 14.34 1.25
N ASP A 431 2.68 13.02 1.06
CA ASP A 431 1.51 12.28 0.58
C ASP A 431 0.40 12.18 1.63
N ILE A 432 -0.84 12.00 1.14
CA ILE A 432 -2.04 11.80 1.96
C ILE A 432 -2.43 10.33 1.99
N VAL A 433 -2.65 9.81 3.20
CA VAL A 433 -3.12 8.44 3.47
C VAL A 433 -4.58 8.46 3.92
N LEU A 434 -5.45 7.75 3.23
CA LEU A 434 -6.86 7.60 3.59
C LEU A 434 -7.14 6.21 4.16
N ASP A 435 -7.89 6.15 5.25
CA ASP A 435 -8.48 4.92 5.77
C ASP A 435 -9.94 5.18 6.14
N PHE A 436 -10.85 4.73 5.28
CA PHE A 436 -12.29 4.88 5.47
C PHE A 436 -12.94 3.69 6.19
N PHE A 437 -12.13 2.81 6.78
CA PHE A 437 -12.52 1.77 7.73
C PHE A 437 -11.58 1.83 8.95
N ALA A 438 -11.37 3.04 9.49
CA ALA A 438 -10.27 3.31 10.40
C ALA A 438 -10.31 2.48 11.69
N GLY A 439 -11.50 2.11 12.16
CA GLY A 439 -11.72 1.23 13.30
C GLY A 439 -11.07 1.75 14.59
N SER A 440 -9.85 1.30 14.87
CA SER A 440 -9.08 1.79 16.04
C SER A 440 -8.18 2.98 15.73
N GLY A 441 -7.99 3.37 14.47
CA GLY A 441 -7.09 4.46 14.07
C GLY A 441 -5.62 4.04 13.95
N THR A 442 -5.32 2.77 13.68
CA THR A 442 -3.93 2.30 13.51
C THR A 442 -3.22 3.02 12.36
N THR A 443 -3.92 3.29 11.26
CA THR A 443 -3.34 3.95 10.07
C THR A 443 -2.84 5.35 10.38
N GLY A 444 -3.63 6.18 11.08
CA GLY A 444 -3.19 7.52 11.49
C GLY A 444 -2.02 7.48 12.48
N HIS A 445 -2.02 6.53 13.43
CA HIS A 445 -0.88 6.32 14.34
C HIS A 445 0.38 5.93 13.55
N ALA A 446 0.27 5.11 12.50
CA ALA A 446 1.41 4.76 11.65
C ALA A 446 1.97 5.99 10.92
N VAL A 447 1.11 6.85 10.38
CA VAL A 447 1.51 8.12 9.74
C VAL A 447 2.26 9.03 10.71
N LEU A 448 1.70 9.27 11.90
CA LEU A 448 2.37 10.07 12.95
C LEU A 448 3.73 9.49 13.34
N SER A 449 3.83 8.16 13.44
CA SER A 449 5.09 7.51 13.78
C SER A 449 6.14 7.65 12.69
N LEU A 450 5.72 7.66 11.41
CA LEU A 450 6.63 7.87 10.27
C LEU A 450 7.10 9.32 10.22
N ASN A 451 6.23 10.29 10.48
CA ASN A 451 6.61 11.70 10.58
C ASN A 451 7.58 11.96 11.74
N ALA A 452 7.34 11.36 12.91
CA ALA A 452 8.25 11.49 14.05
C ALA A 452 9.62 10.83 13.80
N ALA A 453 9.71 9.86 12.89
CA ALA A 453 10.96 9.15 12.58
C ALA A 453 11.79 9.82 11.48
N ASP A 454 11.22 10.75 10.72
CA ASP A 454 11.84 11.43 9.58
C ASP A 454 11.42 12.89 9.56
N GLU A 455 12.34 13.80 9.91
CA GLU A 455 12.06 15.24 9.98
C GLU A 455 11.64 15.87 8.64
N LEU A 456 11.93 15.19 7.52
CA LEU A 456 11.47 15.63 6.19
C LEU A 456 10.09 15.07 5.84
N SER A 457 9.55 14.16 6.64
CA SER A 457 8.24 13.56 6.44
C SER A 457 7.15 14.46 6.99
N ASP A 458 6.23 14.80 6.10
CA ASP A 458 5.12 15.71 6.32
C ASP A 458 3.77 15.06 5.96
N ARG A 459 3.70 13.72 6.04
CA ARG A 459 2.58 12.90 5.58
C ARG A 459 1.32 13.27 6.34
N ARG A 460 0.17 13.21 5.66
CA ARG A 460 -1.13 13.51 6.25
C ARG A 460 -2.01 12.28 6.27
N PHE A 461 -2.93 12.22 7.23
CA PHE A 461 -3.95 11.18 7.26
C PHE A 461 -5.37 11.73 7.23
N ILE A 462 -6.27 10.96 6.62
CA ILE A 462 -7.72 11.12 6.72
C ILE A 462 -8.27 9.78 7.20
N LEU A 463 -8.92 9.77 8.36
CA LEU A 463 -9.57 8.60 8.93
C LEU A 463 -11.08 8.79 8.89
N VAL A 464 -11.81 7.76 8.47
CA VAL A 464 -13.27 7.71 8.63
C VAL A 464 -13.64 6.52 9.50
N SER A 465 -14.46 6.76 10.51
CA SER A 465 -14.98 5.73 11.39
C SER A 465 -16.43 6.04 11.75
N SER A 466 -17.28 5.01 11.71
CA SER A 466 -18.66 5.13 12.13
C SER A 466 -18.79 5.07 13.66
N THR A 467 -19.98 5.36 14.16
CA THR A 467 -20.28 5.23 15.59
C THR A 467 -20.42 3.77 16.01
N GLU A 468 -20.88 2.91 15.10
CA GLU A 468 -21.42 1.56 15.37
C GLU A 468 -22.55 1.55 16.41
N ALA A 469 -23.22 2.69 16.61
CA ALA A 469 -24.38 2.77 17.47
C ALA A 469 -25.48 1.84 16.94
N THR A 470 -26.14 1.15 17.85
CA THR A 470 -27.29 0.28 17.53
C THR A 470 -28.44 0.62 18.46
N PRO A 471 -29.69 0.19 18.18
CA PRO A 471 -30.78 0.36 19.13
C PRO A 471 -30.49 -0.23 20.52
N LYS A 472 -29.61 -1.25 20.61
CA LYS A 472 -29.20 -1.86 21.89
C LYS A 472 -28.08 -1.08 22.59
N THR A 473 -27.23 -0.40 21.82
CA THR A 473 -26.05 0.34 22.30
C THR A 473 -26.00 1.73 21.64
N PRO A 474 -26.99 2.60 21.89
CA PRO A 474 -27.14 3.87 21.15
C PRO A 474 -26.04 4.89 21.47
N LEU A 475 -25.33 4.73 22.58
CA LEU A 475 -24.24 5.61 23.00
C LEU A 475 -22.86 5.15 22.50
N LYS A 476 -22.77 3.97 21.87
CA LYS A 476 -21.51 3.46 21.31
C LYS A 476 -21.03 4.40 20.22
N ASN A 477 -19.77 4.84 20.32
CA ASN A 477 -19.15 5.66 19.30
C ASN A 477 -17.68 5.28 19.12
N ILE A 478 -17.41 4.34 18.21
CA ILE A 478 -16.05 3.86 17.95
C ILE A 478 -15.12 4.99 17.47
N CYS A 479 -15.63 5.89 16.62
CA CYS A 479 -14.84 7.01 16.14
C CYS A 479 -14.34 7.90 17.29
N ARG A 480 -15.24 8.35 18.17
CA ARG A 480 -14.92 9.24 19.29
C ARG A 480 -14.14 8.53 20.39
N ASP A 481 -14.63 7.37 20.82
CA ASP A 481 -14.18 6.73 22.06
C ASP A 481 -12.94 5.84 21.86
N VAL A 482 -12.67 5.42 20.61
CA VAL A 482 -11.52 4.56 20.27
C VAL A 482 -10.58 5.23 19.29
N THR A 483 -11.03 5.58 18.08
CA THR A 483 -10.15 6.15 17.05
C THR A 483 -9.52 7.44 17.54
N ARG A 484 -10.34 8.43 17.89
CA ARG A 484 -9.89 9.75 18.33
C ARG A 484 -9.06 9.69 19.61
N GLU A 485 -9.47 8.88 20.59
CA GLU A 485 -8.73 8.72 21.85
C GLU A 485 -7.36 8.07 21.64
N ARG A 486 -7.25 7.06 20.75
CA ARG A 486 -5.95 6.49 20.36
C ARG A 486 -5.05 7.56 19.76
N LEU A 487 -5.56 8.35 18.81
CA LEU A 487 -4.76 9.36 18.13
C LEU A 487 -4.35 10.48 19.09
N GLN A 488 -5.25 10.95 19.98
CA GLN A 488 -4.89 11.93 21.00
C GLN A 488 -3.74 11.43 21.89
N ARG A 489 -3.81 10.18 22.36
CA ARG A 489 -2.73 9.60 23.20
C ARG A 489 -1.44 9.37 22.41
N ALA A 490 -1.53 9.02 21.13
CA ALA A 490 -0.34 8.91 20.28
C ALA A 490 0.35 10.28 20.10
N ILE A 491 -0.41 11.35 19.92
CA ILE A 491 0.09 12.72 19.77
C ILE A 491 0.69 13.24 21.08
N ALA A 492 -0.06 13.14 22.19
CA ALA A 492 0.31 13.73 23.48
C ALA A 492 1.26 12.86 24.32
N GLY A 493 1.39 11.58 23.98
CA GLY A 493 2.05 10.58 24.82
C GLY A 493 1.10 10.00 25.87
N TYR A 494 1.53 8.90 26.49
CA TYR A 494 0.73 8.20 27.50
C TYR A 494 1.61 7.41 28.46
N THR A 495 1.06 7.08 29.62
CA THR A 495 1.72 6.21 30.60
C THR A 495 0.88 4.97 30.84
N TYR A 496 1.53 3.81 30.91
CA TYR A 496 0.88 2.53 31.22
C TYR A 496 1.68 1.73 32.25
N ARG A 497 1.03 0.76 32.90
CA ARG A 497 1.67 -0.09 33.91
C ARG A 497 2.28 -1.33 33.25
N GLY A 498 3.61 -1.36 33.16
CA GLY A 498 4.38 -2.52 32.74
C GLY A 498 4.70 -3.48 33.89
N ARG A 499 5.43 -4.57 33.57
CA ARG A 499 5.87 -5.57 34.57
C ARG A 499 6.79 -5.00 35.64
N SER A 500 7.60 -4.00 35.27
CA SER A 500 8.64 -3.41 36.13
C SER A 500 8.25 -2.03 36.70
N GLY A 501 7.00 -1.60 36.53
CA GLY A 501 6.52 -0.28 36.95
C GLY A 501 5.82 0.50 35.84
N ASN A 502 5.60 1.79 36.07
CA ASN A 502 5.01 2.68 35.07
C ASN A 502 6.01 2.94 33.93
N VAL A 503 5.53 2.83 32.69
CA VAL A 503 6.28 3.13 31.47
C VAL A 503 5.64 4.35 30.83
N ALA A 504 6.42 5.42 30.68
CA ALA A 504 6.02 6.60 29.94
C ALA A 504 6.41 6.43 28.46
N VAL A 505 5.46 6.71 27.57
CA VAL A 505 5.65 6.77 26.13
C VAL A 505 5.53 8.23 25.72
N GLU A 506 6.57 8.75 25.07
CA GLU A 506 6.61 10.12 24.57
C GLU A 506 5.58 10.32 23.45
N GLY A 507 5.05 11.54 23.35
CA GLY A 507 4.13 11.91 22.29
C GLY A 507 4.84 12.02 20.95
N LEU A 508 4.18 11.58 19.89
CA LEU A 508 4.69 11.68 18.51
C LEU A 508 4.53 13.10 17.93
N GLY A 509 3.78 13.98 18.60
CA GLY A 509 3.36 15.26 18.02
C GLY A 509 2.33 15.10 16.90
N GLY A 510 1.99 16.21 16.26
CA GLY A 510 0.95 16.29 15.22
C GLY A 510 -0.38 16.85 15.73
N ASP A 511 -1.38 16.79 14.85
CA ASP A 511 -2.71 17.38 15.06
C ASP A 511 -3.79 16.51 14.39
N PHE A 512 -5.06 16.82 14.66
CA PHE A 512 -6.16 16.48 13.77
C PHE A 512 -7.40 17.35 14.03
N ALA A 513 -8.16 17.63 12.97
CA ALA A 513 -9.53 18.11 13.05
C ALA A 513 -10.50 16.93 13.23
N TYR A 514 -11.44 17.04 14.16
CA TYR A 514 -12.53 16.10 14.31
C TYR A 514 -13.78 16.64 13.61
N LEU A 515 -14.24 15.94 12.58
CA LEU A 515 -15.35 16.32 11.72
C LEU A 515 -16.51 15.33 11.91
N LYS A 516 -17.75 15.81 11.82
CA LYS A 516 -18.96 14.98 11.81
C LYS A 516 -19.69 15.13 10.49
N THR A 517 -20.13 14.02 9.91
CA THR A 517 -20.99 14.06 8.72
C THR A 517 -22.39 14.51 9.10
N ARG A 518 -22.94 15.47 8.36
CA ARG A 518 -24.35 15.88 8.46
C ARG A 518 -25.00 15.77 7.09
N GLN A 519 -25.96 14.86 6.96
CA GLN A 519 -26.82 14.75 5.78
C GLN A 519 -27.86 15.88 5.80
N ILE A 520 -28.03 16.55 4.67
CA ILE A 520 -28.97 17.66 4.48
C ILE A 520 -29.80 17.33 3.23
N PRO A 521 -31.13 17.23 3.33
CA PRO A 521 -31.99 17.03 2.17
C PRO A 521 -31.76 18.10 1.10
N ASN A 522 -31.75 17.72 -0.19
CA ASN A 522 -31.41 18.63 -1.29
C ASN A 522 -32.30 19.88 -1.36
N ASP A 523 -33.58 19.75 -1.01
CA ASP A 523 -34.54 20.85 -0.98
C ASP A 523 -34.30 21.82 0.18
N GLN A 524 -33.61 21.37 1.23
CA GLN A 524 -33.26 22.15 2.43
C GLN A 524 -31.84 22.72 2.36
N ALA A 525 -30.96 22.13 1.55
CA ALA A 525 -29.53 22.48 1.46
C ALA A 525 -29.24 23.99 1.29
N PRO A 526 -29.93 24.75 0.40
CA PRO A 526 -29.66 26.18 0.26
C PRO A 526 -29.90 27.00 1.54
N GLN A 527 -30.83 26.55 2.39
CA GLN A 527 -31.21 27.23 3.64
C GLN A 527 -30.40 26.74 4.84
N GLU A 528 -30.10 25.44 4.89
CA GLU A 528 -29.45 24.80 6.04
C GLU A 528 -27.93 24.78 5.98
N ILE A 529 -27.35 25.08 4.81
CA ILE A 529 -25.89 25.18 4.72
C ILE A 529 -25.38 26.36 5.56
N GLN A 530 -24.27 26.12 6.26
CA GLN A 530 -23.57 27.13 7.03
C GLN A 530 -22.32 27.64 6.31
N HIS A 531 -21.96 28.90 6.56
CA HIS A 531 -20.72 29.49 6.06
C HIS A 531 -19.47 28.71 6.53
N SER A 532 -19.51 28.13 7.72
CA SER A 532 -18.46 27.25 8.27
C SER A 532 -18.17 26.05 7.35
N GLN A 533 -19.22 25.44 6.77
CA GLN A 533 -19.12 24.28 5.90
C GLN A 533 -18.58 24.67 4.51
N VAL A 534 -19.06 25.79 3.96
CA VAL A 534 -18.54 26.33 2.69
C VAL A 534 -17.07 26.71 2.85
N TRP A 535 -16.73 27.39 3.94
CA TRP A 535 -15.36 27.78 4.25
C TRP A 535 -14.46 26.56 4.42
N GLY A 536 -14.89 25.56 5.18
CA GLY A 536 -14.16 24.30 5.33
C GLY A 536 -13.89 23.61 3.99
N ALA A 537 -14.89 23.54 3.11
CA ALA A 537 -14.71 22.98 1.77
C ALA A 537 -13.70 23.77 0.93
N LEU A 538 -13.76 25.11 0.94
CA LEU A 538 -12.80 25.95 0.23
C LEU A 538 -11.37 25.74 0.75
N GLN A 539 -11.18 25.73 2.07
CA GLN A 539 -9.87 25.49 2.67
C GLN A 539 -9.29 24.14 2.24
N LEU A 540 -10.10 23.07 2.31
CA LEU A 540 -9.68 21.72 1.92
C LEU A 540 -9.37 21.61 0.43
N ILE A 541 -10.16 22.24 -0.45
CA ILE A 541 -9.90 22.26 -1.90
C ILE A 541 -8.55 22.91 -2.23
N HIS A 542 -8.18 23.99 -1.54
CA HIS A 542 -6.95 24.73 -1.84
C HIS A 542 -5.72 24.19 -1.13
N THR A 543 -5.87 23.71 0.10
CA THR A 543 -4.74 23.45 1.00
C THR A 543 -4.73 22.04 1.58
N HIS A 544 -5.87 21.35 1.57
CA HIS A 544 -6.10 20.11 2.32
C HIS A 544 -5.79 20.26 3.82
N THR A 545 -5.90 21.48 4.34
CA THR A 545 -5.82 21.81 5.76
C THR A 545 -7.09 22.54 6.19
N LEU A 546 -7.34 22.60 7.49
CA LEU A 546 -8.55 23.18 8.02
C LEU A 546 -8.25 24.05 9.24
N GLU A 547 -8.65 25.32 9.19
CA GLU A 547 -8.75 26.21 10.34
C GLU A 547 -10.20 26.35 10.81
N ARG A 548 -10.34 26.77 12.07
CA ARG A 548 -11.64 27.05 12.68
C ARG A 548 -12.35 28.19 11.94
N PHE A 549 -13.68 28.12 11.90
CA PHE A 549 -14.51 29.20 11.39
C PHE A 549 -14.73 30.25 12.48
N LEU A 550 -14.51 31.53 12.16
CA LEU A 550 -14.67 32.62 13.12
C LEU A 550 -16.02 33.30 12.91
N GLU A 551 -17.03 32.97 13.72
CA GLU A 551 -18.42 33.46 13.55
C GLU A 551 -18.55 34.98 13.49
N HIS A 552 -17.69 35.73 14.17
CA HIS A 552 -17.74 37.19 14.25
C HIS A 552 -16.90 37.90 13.18
N ARG A 553 -16.33 37.17 12.21
CA ARG A 553 -15.49 37.74 11.16
C ARG A 553 -16.22 37.64 9.81
N PRO A 554 -16.61 38.76 9.18
CA PRO A 554 -17.30 38.72 7.88
C PRO A 554 -16.36 38.29 6.74
N VAL A 555 -15.05 38.40 6.95
CA VAL A 555 -14.00 37.91 6.06
C VAL A 555 -13.20 36.83 6.78
N GLN A 556 -13.39 35.59 6.36
CA GLN A 556 -12.54 34.47 6.75
C GLN A 556 -11.23 34.53 5.95
N CYS A 557 -10.15 34.08 6.55
CA CYS A 557 -8.79 34.21 6.04
C CYS A 557 -8.00 32.95 6.36
N LEU A 558 -7.25 32.44 5.37
CA LEU A 558 -6.27 31.38 5.54
C LEU A 558 -5.01 31.75 4.75
N GLN A 559 -3.91 31.97 5.46
CA GLN A 559 -2.61 32.25 4.85
C GLN A 559 -1.83 30.95 4.64
N THR A 560 -1.23 30.80 3.47
CA THR A 560 -0.25 29.76 3.18
C THR A 560 1.01 30.37 2.55
N ASP A 561 2.06 29.56 2.39
CA ASP A 561 3.26 29.96 1.64
C ASP A 561 2.96 30.26 0.15
N ALA A 562 1.86 29.72 -0.38
CA ALA A 562 1.51 29.81 -1.79
C ALA A 562 0.51 30.93 -2.12
N LEU A 563 -0.44 31.19 -1.22
CA LEU A 563 -1.50 32.19 -1.41
C LEU A 563 -2.18 32.57 -0.08
N LEU A 564 -2.80 33.75 -0.09
CA LEU A 564 -3.79 34.19 0.89
C LEU A 564 -5.20 33.89 0.39
N LEU A 565 -5.93 33.02 1.08
CA LEU A 565 -7.30 32.65 0.75
C LEU A 565 -8.28 33.45 1.61
N LEU A 566 -9.22 34.13 0.97
CA LEU A 566 -10.26 34.90 1.64
C LEU A 566 -11.64 34.38 1.27
N TYR A 567 -12.57 34.38 2.23
CA TYR A 567 -13.97 34.06 2.00
C TYR A 567 -14.90 35.05 2.70
N LEU A 568 -15.84 35.61 1.93
CA LEU A 568 -16.81 36.55 2.43
C LEU A 568 -18.09 35.83 2.85
N THR A 569 -18.45 35.99 4.12
CA THR A 569 -19.75 35.53 4.61
C THR A 569 -20.83 36.58 4.35
N GLU A 570 -20.46 37.85 4.41
CA GLU A 570 -21.34 39.01 4.22
C GLU A 570 -20.65 40.03 3.32
N ILE A 571 -21.44 40.87 2.64
CA ILE A 571 -20.93 41.96 1.80
C ILE A 571 -21.47 43.28 2.31
N ASP A 572 -20.57 44.04 2.92
CA ASP A 572 -20.79 45.39 3.42
C ASP A 572 -19.52 46.25 3.24
N GLY A 573 -19.59 47.52 3.62
CA GLY A 573 -18.45 48.43 3.46
C GLY A 573 -17.22 48.03 4.27
N GLU A 574 -17.39 47.39 5.43
CA GLU A 574 -16.28 47.00 6.32
C GLU A 574 -15.55 45.76 5.79
N SER A 575 -16.29 44.73 5.40
CA SER A 575 -15.76 43.50 4.79
C SER A 575 -15.04 43.79 3.47
N LEU A 576 -15.59 44.66 2.62
CA LEU A 576 -14.95 45.07 1.37
C LEU A 576 -13.64 45.84 1.62
N ALA A 577 -13.61 46.74 2.60
CA ALA A 577 -12.40 47.45 3.00
C ALA A 577 -11.34 46.52 3.63
N GLU A 578 -11.76 45.50 4.39
CA GLU A 578 -10.89 44.48 4.96
C GLU A 578 -10.16 43.68 3.87
N ILE A 579 -10.86 43.21 2.82
CA ILE A 579 -10.22 42.50 1.69
C ILE A 579 -9.11 43.35 1.10
N GLN A 580 -9.39 44.63 0.85
CA GLN A 580 -8.44 45.50 0.20
C GLN A 580 -7.21 45.76 1.08
N ARG A 581 -7.41 45.91 2.39
CA ARG A 581 -6.31 46.02 3.36
C ARG A 581 -5.49 44.73 3.43
N LEU A 582 -6.12 43.57 3.53
CA LEU A 582 -5.44 42.28 3.58
C LEU A 582 -4.64 42.03 2.29
N ALA A 583 -5.26 42.28 1.14
CA ALA A 583 -4.61 42.09 -0.15
C ALA A 583 -3.46 43.07 -0.40
N ALA A 584 -3.54 44.31 0.11
CA ALA A 584 -2.45 45.28 0.02
C ALA A 584 -1.30 45.00 0.99
N ALA A 585 -1.54 44.22 2.05
CA ALA A 585 -0.54 43.84 3.03
C ALA A 585 0.22 42.56 2.67
N ASP A 586 -0.30 41.76 1.73
CA ASP A 586 0.31 40.52 1.25
C ASP A 586 1.05 40.77 -0.08
N ASP A 587 2.28 40.25 -0.21
CA ASP A 587 3.07 40.37 -1.44
C ASP A 587 2.82 39.19 -2.42
N GLY A 588 2.20 38.11 -1.93
CA GLY A 588 1.85 36.90 -2.68
C GLY A 588 0.44 36.95 -3.29
N PRO A 589 0.02 35.89 -4.00
CA PRO A 589 -1.30 35.80 -4.61
C PRO A 589 -2.43 35.82 -3.58
N VAL A 590 -3.47 36.63 -3.80
CA VAL A 590 -4.64 36.73 -2.92
C VAL A 590 -5.87 36.29 -3.71
N VAL A 591 -6.60 35.30 -3.20
CA VAL A 591 -7.83 34.81 -3.83
C VAL A 591 -8.99 35.04 -2.89
N VAL A 592 -9.99 35.80 -3.35
CA VAL A 592 -11.20 36.04 -2.57
C VAL A 592 -12.41 35.35 -3.19
N TYR A 593 -13.08 34.54 -2.39
CA TYR A 593 -14.32 33.85 -2.74
C TYR A 593 -15.53 34.58 -2.18
N SER A 594 -16.55 34.76 -3.03
CA SER A 594 -17.81 35.36 -2.65
C SER A 594 -18.97 34.74 -3.43
N TRP A 595 -20.16 34.71 -2.82
CA TRP A 595 -21.41 34.38 -3.49
C TRP A 595 -21.85 35.46 -4.50
N GLN A 596 -21.43 36.71 -4.30
CA GLN A 596 -21.75 37.85 -5.19
C GLN A 596 -20.44 38.54 -5.65
N PRO A 597 -19.62 37.86 -6.46
CA PRO A 597 -18.28 38.34 -6.84
C PRO A 597 -18.30 39.65 -7.65
N LEU A 598 -19.39 39.94 -8.37
CA LEU A 598 -19.52 41.18 -9.14
C LEU A 598 -19.51 42.42 -8.24
N LEU A 599 -20.11 42.35 -7.04
CA LEU A 599 -20.10 43.46 -6.09
C LEU A 599 -18.70 43.71 -5.54
N VAL A 600 -17.96 42.64 -5.25
CA VAL A 600 -16.57 42.70 -4.80
C VAL A 600 -15.68 43.29 -5.90
N GLU A 601 -15.82 42.82 -7.14
CA GLU A 601 -15.10 43.33 -8.31
C GLU A 601 -15.36 44.84 -8.53
N GLN A 602 -16.63 45.27 -8.50
CA GLN A 602 -16.98 46.68 -8.63
C GLN A 602 -16.33 47.55 -7.55
N TYR A 603 -16.31 47.07 -6.30
CA TYR A 603 -15.72 47.81 -5.19
C TYR A 603 -14.20 47.96 -5.37
N VAL A 604 -13.47 46.88 -5.67
CA VAL A 604 -12.01 46.93 -5.78
C VAL A 604 -11.54 47.73 -7.00
N GLU A 605 -12.32 47.75 -8.08
CA GLU A 605 -12.05 48.63 -9.24
C GLU A 605 -12.17 50.12 -8.86
N GLN A 606 -13.21 50.48 -8.10
CA GLN A 606 -13.44 51.86 -7.68
C GLN A 606 -12.40 52.38 -6.67
N HIS A 607 -11.85 51.49 -5.85
CA HIS A 607 -10.95 51.85 -4.75
C HIS A 607 -9.48 51.55 -5.03
N GLY A 608 -9.15 51.09 -6.24
CA GLY A 608 -7.78 50.77 -6.67
C GLY A 608 -7.39 49.32 -6.37
N ARG A 609 -7.55 48.46 -7.40
CA ARG A 609 -7.32 47.01 -7.30
C ARG A 609 -5.87 46.67 -6.91
N PRO A 610 -5.65 45.91 -5.82
CA PRO A 610 -4.35 45.30 -5.54
C PRO A 610 -3.94 44.34 -6.66
N LYS A 611 -2.70 44.42 -7.13
CA LYS A 611 -2.24 43.67 -8.32
C LYS A 611 -2.26 42.15 -8.15
N ASN A 612 -2.17 41.70 -6.92
CA ASN A 612 -2.17 40.30 -6.50
C ASN A 612 -3.58 39.75 -6.20
N LEU A 613 -4.63 40.57 -6.25
CA LEU A 613 -5.99 40.18 -5.88
C LEU A 613 -6.79 39.61 -7.06
N THR A 614 -7.23 38.36 -6.88
CA THR A 614 -8.17 37.66 -7.77
C THR A 614 -9.50 37.42 -7.05
N VAL A 615 -10.59 37.98 -7.58
CA VAL A 615 -11.95 37.70 -7.11
C VAL A 615 -12.51 36.49 -7.86
N LYS A 616 -13.08 35.54 -7.12
CA LYS A 616 -13.70 34.34 -7.68
C LYS A 616 -15.11 34.15 -7.11
N THR A 617 -16.00 33.63 -7.96
CA THR A 617 -17.24 33.02 -7.49
C THR A 617 -16.93 31.74 -6.72
N ILE A 618 -17.82 31.32 -5.83
CA ILE A 618 -17.74 29.99 -5.21
C ILE A 618 -17.63 28.91 -6.31
N PRO A 619 -16.69 27.95 -6.23
CA PRO A 619 -16.49 26.94 -7.26
C PRO A 619 -17.78 26.21 -7.61
N ASP A 620 -17.99 25.89 -8.90
CA ASP A 620 -19.26 25.31 -9.35
C ASP A 620 -19.54 23.96 -8.68
N ASN A 621 -18.53 23.11 -8.46
CA ASN A 621 -18.69 21.88 -7.70
C ASN A 621 -19.18 22.12 -6.25
N VAL A 622 -18.73 23.19 -5.59
CA VAL A 622 -19.19 23.57 -4.24
C VAL A 622 -20.61 24.12 -4.30
N ARG A 623 -20.95 24.94 -5.29
CA ARG A 623 -22.30 25.50 -5.48
C ARG A 623 -23.33 24.44 -5.86
N ASP A 624 -22.94 23.49 -6.71
CA ASP A 624 -23.79 22.38 -7.12
C ASP A 624 -23.99 21.41 -5.97
N TRP A 625 -22.95 21.18 -5.15
CA TRP A 625 -23.04 20.34 -3.97
C TRP A 625 -23.94 20.93 -2.90
N PHE A 626 -23.79 22.22 -2.62
CA PHE A 626 -24.44 22.86 -1.47
C PHE A 626 -25.70 23.67 -1.81
N GLY A 627 -25.98 23.88 -3.10
CA GLY A 627 -27.00 24.80 -3.57
C GLY A 627 -26.48 26.24 -3.69
N LYS A 628 -27.20 27.05 -4.47
CA LYS A 628 -26.92 28.49 -4.61
C LYS A 628 -27.51 29.23 -3.41
N ARG A 629 -26.70 30.08 -2.77
CA ARG A 629 -27.20 31.18 -1.93
C ARG A 629 -27.35 32.43 -2.80
N ASP A 630 -28.53 33.02 -2.78
CA ASP A 630 -28.86 34.27 -3.48
C ASP A 630 -28.29 35.50 -2.75
#